data_AF-G3J7F7-F1
#
_entry.id   AF-G3J7F7-F1
#
_cell.length_a   1.000
_cell.length_b   1.000
_cell.length_c   1.000
_cell.angle_alpha   90.00
_cell.angle_beta   90.00
_cell.angle_gamma   90.00
#
_symmetry.space_group_name_H-M   'P 1'
#
loop_
_entity.id
_entity.type
_entity.pdbx_description
1 polymer ?
#
loop_
_entity_poly.entity_id
_entity_poly.type
_entity_poly.pdbx_seq_one_letter_code
_entity_poly.pdbx_strand_id
1 'polypeptide(L)'
;MSRDGASNDEKAGADDTLHFLNHEHDSILSLSLRYGVPQDALRRANHIHSDHLLLARKTVLIPGAFYKAGVSLSPRPVEGEAEELRKSKIRRLMTACKLVDYAVAQLYLEQAGYNLERAVDSYVGDEAWEQAQRDKSKKKSYWFFGSTR
;
A
#
# COMPACT_ATOMS: atom_id res chain seq x y z
N MET A 1 -42.57 24.83 -20.04
CA MET A 1 -41.09 24.71 -20.06
C MET A 1 -40.58 25.70 -19.03
N SER A 2 -39.84 25.40 -17.97
CA SER A 2 -39.22 24.17 -17.47
C SER A 2 -38.70 24.49 -16.07
N ARG A 3 -38.85 23.52 -15.15
CA ARG A 3 -38.01 23.27 -13.95
C ARG A 3 -37.79 24.43 -12.95
N ASP A 4 -38.67 24.49 -11.95
CA ASP A 4 -38.26 24.86 -10.59
C ASP A 4 -38.13 23.57 -9.79
N GLY A 5 -36.93 22.99 -9.83
CA GLY A 5 -36.56 21.82 -9.04
C GLY A 5 -36.25 22.23 -7.61
N ALA A 6 -37.25 22.16 -6.74
CA ALA A 6 -37.05 22.11 -5.31
C ALA A 6 -36.52 20.72 -4.90
N SER A 7 -35.34 20.66 -4.28
CA SER A 7 -35.04 19.67 -3.23
C SER A 7 -33.69 19.95 -2.54
N ASN A 8 -33.74 20.82 -1.52
CA ASN A 8 -33.28 20.52 -0.16
C ASN A 8 -31.97 19.71 0.01
N ASP A 9 -30.81 20.37 -0.03
CA ASP A 9 -29.51 19.82 0.44
C ASP A 9 -29.02 20.54 1.71
N GLU A 10 -29.94 20.91 2.61
CA GLU A 10 -29.61 21.25 4.00
C GLU A 10 -29.88 20.03 4.89
N LYS A 11 -29.01 19.01 4.84
CA LYS A 11 -28.86 18.08 5.97
C LYS A 11 -27.69 18.53 6.83
N ALA A 12 -28.03 19.34 7.80
CA ALA A 12 -27.20 19.71 8.95
C ALA A 12 -26.48 18.48 9.55
N GLY A 13 -25.18 18.41 9.30
CA GLY A 13 -24.15 18.47 10.35
C GLY A 13 -24.11 17.35 11.39
N ALA A 14 -24.18 16.09 10.98
CA ALA A 14 -23.54 15.04 11.75
C ALA A 14 -22.23 14.68 11.05
N ASP A 15 -21.10 14.84 11.74
CA ASP A 15 -19.78 14.61 11.15
C ASP A 15 -19.68 13.18 10.60
N ASP A 16 -19.49 13.07 9.28
CA ASP A 16 -19.28 11.79 8.63
C ASP A 16 -17.98 11.16 9.14
N THR A 17 -18.05 9.88 9.49
CA THR A 17 -16.91 9.17 10.06
C THR A 17 -16.16 8.42 8.96
N LEU A 18 -14.87 8.67 8.82
CA LEU A 18 -14.02 7.95 7.86
C LEU A 18 -13.65 6.56 8.40
N HIS A 19 -13.94 5.51 7.65
CA HIS A 19 -13.60 4.12 7.94
C HIS A 19 -12.54 3.60 6.97
N PHE A 20 -11.46 3.01 7.48
CA PHE A 20 -10.44 2.30 6.69
C PHE A 20 -10.88 0.87 6.42
N LEU A 21 -10.87 0.47 5.15
CA LEU A 21 -11.33 -0.85 4.72
C LEU A 21 -10.25 -1.91 4.94
N ASN A 22 -10.66 -3.02 5.55
CA ASN A 22 -9.97 -4.30 5.48
C ASN A 22 -10.69 -5.18 4.46
N HIS A 23 -10.10 -5.37 3.29
CA HIS A 23 -10.72 -6.14 2.19
C HIS A 23 -10.98 -7.62 2.50
N GLU A 24 -10.34 -8.19 3.53
CA GLU A 24 -10.58 -9.57 3.95
C GLU A 24 -11.82 -9.72 4.85
N HIS A 25 -12.24 -8.64 5.52
CA HIS A 25 -13.26 -8.68 6.56
C HIS A 25 -14.40 -7.67 6.38
N ASP A 26 -14.19 -6.64 5.56
CA ASP A 26 -15.14 -5.57 5.34
C ASP A 26 -15.84 -5.72 3.97
N SER A 27 -17.16 -5.86 4.06
CA SER A 27 -18.16 -5.80 3.01
C SER A 27 -19.24 -4.78 3.36
N ILE A 28 -20.03 -4.33 2.38
CA ILE A 28 -21.17 -3.41 2.62
C ILE A 28 -22.11 -3.93 3.72
N LEU A 29 -22.40 -5.23 3.73
CA LEU A 29 -23.22 -5.86 4.77
C LEU A 29 -22.55 -5.78 6.15
N SER A 30 -21.28 -6.18 6.26
CA SER A 30 -20.57 -6.15 7.55
C SER A 30 -20.44 -4.73 8.12
N LEU A 31 -20.23 -3.73 7.27
CA LEU A 31 -20.13 -2.32 7.66
C LEU A 31 -21.48 -1.77 8.11
N SER A 32 -22.55 -2.14 7.39
CA SER A 32 -23.93 -1.81 7.75
C SER A 32 -24.28 -2.32 9.15
N LEU A 33 -23.92 -3.56 9.47
CA LEU A 33 -24.12 -4.15 10.80
C LEU A 33 -23.23 -3.49 11.86
N ARG A 34 -21.95 -3.27 11.55
CA ARG A 34 -20.98 -2.70 12.51
C ARG A 34 -21.35 -1.28 12.94
N TYR A 35 -21.81 -0.46 11.99
CA TYR A 35 -22.12 0.95 12.22
C TYR A 35 -23.62 1.22 12.43
N GLY A 36 -24.48 0.21 12.28
CA GLY A 36 -25.93 0.37 12.36
C GLY A 36 -26.51 1.26 11.25
N VAL A 37 -25.86 1.29 10.08
CA VAL A 37 -26.26 2.15 8.94
C VAL A 37 -26.92 1.29 7.86
N PRO A 38 -28.08 1.70 7.28
CA PRO A 38 -28.67 0.97 6.16
C PRO A 38 -27.72 0.86 4.95
N GLN A 39 -27.67 -0.31 4.31
CA GLN A 39 -26.78 -0.56 3.16
C GLN A 39 -26.99 0.46 2.03
N ASP A 40 -28.24 0.81 1.73
CA ASP A 40 -28.56 1.78 0.68
C ASP A 40 -28.09 3.20 1.02
N ALA A 41 -28.09 3.57 2.30
CA ALA A 41 -27.56 4.85 2.74
C ALA A 41 -26.03 4.87 2.63
N LEU A 42 -25.37 3.77 3.03
CA LEU A 42 -23.93 3.61 2.91
C LEU A 42 -23.46 3.63 1.45
N ARG A 43 -24.18 2.94 0.56
CA ARG A 43 -23.91 2.94 -0.89
C ARG A 43 -24.06 4.32 -1.51
N ARG A 44 -25.15 5.04 -1.20
CA ARG A 44 -25.40 6.38 -1.72
C ARG A 44 -24.36 7.39 -1.27
N ALA A 45 -24.02 7.39 0.02
CA ALA A 45 -23.01 8.30 0.58
C ALA A 45 -21.61 8.09 -0.02
N ASN A 46 -21.31 6.86 -0.47
CA ASN A 46 -20.02 6.52 -1.07
C ASN A 46 -20.07 6.40 -2.60
N HIS A 47 -21.19 6.62 -3.26
CA HIS A 47 -21.35 6.35 -4.71
C HIS A 47 -20.95 4.91 -5.11
N ILE A 48 -21.31 3.91 -4.29
CA ILE A 48 -21.00 2.49 -4.54
C ILE A 48 -22.24 1.81 -5.14
N HIS A 49 -22.21 1.60 -6.45
CA HIS A 49 -23.29 0.95 -7.20
C HIS A 49 -23.15 -0.59 -7.22
N SER A 50 -21.99 -1.13 -6.84
CA SER A 50 -21.71 -2.56 -6.89
C SER A 50 -20.64 -2.93 -5.86
N ASP A 51 -20.67 -4.17 -5.36
CA ASP A 51 -19.83 -4.60 -4.23
C ASP A 51 -18.34 -4.62 -4.55
N HIS A 52 -17.98 -4.93 -5.79
CA HIS A 52 -16.59 -4.94 -6.24
C HIS A 52 -15.94 -3.54 -6.19
N LEU A 53 -16.72 -2.45 -6.24
CA LEU A 53 -16.20 -1.09 -6.13
C LEU A 53 -15.66 -0.79 -4.72
N LEU A 54 -16.02 -1.59 -3.72
CA LEU A 54 -15.46 -1.49 -2.37
C LEU A 54 -13.98 -1.90 -2.37
N LEU A 55 -13.59 -2.90 -3.17
CA LEU A 55 -12.20 -3.38 -3.27
C LEU A 55 -11.25 -2.37 -3.93
N ALA A 56 -11.78 -1.46 -4.74
CA ALA A 56 -10.99 -0.42 -5.39
C ALA A 56 -10.60 0.73 -4.45
N ARG A 57 -11.02 0.70 -3.19
CA ARG A 57 -10.94 1.84 -2.26
C ARG A 57 -10.28 1.44 -0.95
N LYS A 58 -9.51 2.36 -0.38
CA LYS A 58 -8.89 2.16 0.94
C LYS A 58 -9.79 2.59 2.10
N THR A 59 -10.76 3.45 1.82
CA THR A 59 -11.60 4.09 2.83
C THR A 59 -13.03 4.28 2.34
N VAL A 60 -13.97 4.34 3.27
CA VAL A 60 -15.38 4.70 3.05
C VAL A 60 -15.87 5.67 4.11
N LEU A 61 -16.85 6.49 3.75
CA LEU A 61 -17.54 7.41 4.64
C LEU A 61 -18.74 6.71 5.28
N ILE A 62 -18.83 6.78 6.59
CA ILE A 62 -19.99 6.34 7.36
C ILE A 62 -20.86 7.57 7.63
N PRO A 63 -22.11 7.61 7.11
CA PRO A 63 -23.00 8.74 7.31
C PRO A 63 -23.28 9.00 8.79
N GLY A 64 -22.92 10.21 9.27
CA GLY A 64 -23.15 10.62 10.65
C GLY A 64 -24.64 10.69 11.02
N ALA A 65 -25.51 10.82 10.02
CA ALA A 65 -26.97 10.81 10.18
C ALA A 65 -27.50 9.53 10.88
N PHE A 66 -26.80 8.41 10.71
CA PHE A 66 -27.14 7.13 11.33
C PHE A 66 -26.15 6.76 12.43
N TYR A 67 -24.87 7.11 12.27
CA TYR A 67 -23.81 6.79 13.21
C TYR A 67 -23.40 8.01 14.04
N LYS A 68 -24.03 8.17 15.21
CA LYS A 68 -23.81 9.34 16.09
C LYS A 68 -22.58 9.26 16.98
N ALA A 69 -21.88 8.14 17.00
CA ALA A 69 -20.73 7.98 17.89
C ALA A 69 -19.49 8.74 17.40
N GLY A 70 -19.42 9.10 16.10
CA GLY A 70 -18.36 9.94 15.53
C GLY A 70 -16.95 9.33 15.56
N VAL A 71 -16.80 8.10 16.05
CA VAL A 71 -15.52 7.42 16.21
C VAL A 71 -15.36 6.30 15.19
N SER A 72 -14.23 6.24 14.51
CA SER A 72 -14.02 5.18 13.53
C SER A 72 -13.76 3.82 14.20
N LEU A 73 -14.63 2.85 13.94
CA LEU A 73 -14.50 1.44 14.32
C LEU A 73 -13.71 0.61 13.28
N SER A 74 -13.02 1.26 12.34
CA SER A 74 -12.13 0.54 11.42
C SER A 74 -10.92 0.02 12.16
N PRO A 75 -10.39 -1.15 11.77
CA PRO A 75 -8.99 -1.42 12.01
C PRO A 75 -8.20 -0.28 11.33
N ARG A 76 -7.60 0.64 12.11
CA ARG A 76 -6.51 1.46 11.55
C ARG A 76 -5.54 0.48 10.91
N PRO A 77 -5.01 0.70 9.70
CA PRO A 77 -4.28 -0.32 8.94
C PRO A 77 -3.45 -1.23 9.87
N VAL A 78 -3.98 -2.41 10.18
CA VAL A 78 -3.33 -3.41 11.07
C VAL A 78 -2.62 -4.42 10.18
N GLU A 79 -1.88 -3.93 9.21
CA GLU A 79 -0.54 -4.45 9.10
C GLU A 79 0.23 -3.57 10.07
N GLY A 80 0.34 -4.01 11.33
CA GLY A 80 0.73 -3.16 12.47
C GLY A 80 1.99 -2.32 12.21
N GLU A 81 2.30 -1.35 13.08
CA GLU A 81 3.42 -0.40 12.89
C GLU A 81 4.71 -1.05 12.32
N ALA A 82 5.01 -2.27 12.76
CA ALA A 82 6.10 -3.09 12.24
C ALA A 82 6.04 -3.38 10.73
N GLU A 83 4.89 -3.76 10.16
CA GLU A 83 4.75 -4.09 8.73
C GLU A 83 4.82 -2.87 7.82
N GLU A 84 4.22 -1.74 8.21
CA GLU A 84 4.39 -0.48 7.47
C GLU A 84 5.84 0.04 7.55
N LEU A 85 6.50 -0.15 8.69
CA LEU A 85 7.94 0.08 8.81
C LEU A 85 8.75 -0.86 7.91
N ARG A 86 8.35 -2.13 7.77
CA ARG A 86 9.00 -3.08 6.84
C ARG A 86 8.82 -2.64 5.40
N LYS A 87 7.58 -2.42 4.95
CA LYS A 87 7.27 -2.00 3.57
C LYS A 87 7.91 -0.66 3.22
N SER A 88 7.95 0.30 4.14
CA SER A 88 8.63 1.58 3.91
C SER A 88 10.15 1.42 3.80
N LYS A 89 10.77 0.55 4.59
CA LYS A 89 12.20 0.21 4.47
C LYS A 89 12.51 -0.50 3.16
N ILE A 90 11.66 -1.44 2.72
CA ILE A 90 11.80 -2.11 1.42
C ILE A 90 11.79 -1.08 0.28
N ARG A 91 10.81 -0.17 0.27
CA ARG A 91 10.75 0.91 -0.74
C ARG A 91 11.99 1.82 -0.71
N ARG A 92 12.51 2.13 0.48
CA ARG A 92 13.73 2.93 0.63
C ARG A 92 14.96 2.21 0.07
N LEU A 93 15.12 0.92 0.37
CA LEU A 93 16.21 0.11 -0.20
C LEU A 93 16.11 0.04 -1.72
N MET A 94 14.92 -0.25 -2.26
CA MET A 94 14.68 -0.29 -3.70
C MET A 94 15.08 1.02 -4.39
N THR A 95 14.77 2.16 -3.75
CA THR A 95 15.13 3.48 -4.28
C THR A 95 16.63 3.76 -4.17
N ALA A 96 17.25 3.44 -3.02
CA ALA A 96 18.68 3.69 -2.77
C ALA A 96 19.58 2.88 -3.71
N CYS A 97 19.23 1.62 -3.92
CA CYS A 97 20.02 0.66 -4.71
C CYS A 97 19.55 0.54 -6.17
N LYS A 98 18.45 1.22 -6.55
CA LYS A 98 17.79 1.09 -7.86
C LYS A 98 17.35 -0.36 -8.16
N LEU A 99 16.98 -1.09 -7.12
CA LEU A 99 16.46 -2.46 -7.23
C LEU A 99 15.02 -2.42 -7.72
N VAL A 100 14.74 -3.18 -8.78
CA VAL A 100 13.38 -3.32 -9.34
C VAL A 100 12.66 -4.52 -8.72
N ASP A 101 13.41 -5.53 -8.26
CA ASP A 101 12.86 -6.75 -7.68
C ASP A 101 12.57 -6.59 -6.17
N TYR A 102 11.29 -6.71 -5.83
CA TYR A 102 10.80 -6.63 -4.46
C TYR A 102 11.31 -7.79 -3.59
N ALA A 103 11.37 -9.02 -4.14
CA ALA A 103 11.80 -10.20 -3.40
C ALA A 103 13.27 -10.10 -3.01
N VAL A 104 14.11 -9.56 -3.90
CA VAL A 104 15.52 -9.28 -3.61
C VAL A 104 15.66 -8.22 -2.52
N ALA A 105 14.91 -7.11 -2.61
CA ALA A 105 14.96 -6.07 -1.58
C ALA A 105 14.50 -6.57 -0.20
N GLN A 106 13.48 -7.45 -0.17
CA GLN A 106 13.03 -8.10 1.06
C GLN A 106 14.13 -8.99 1.66
N LEU A 107 14.79 -9.82 0.83
CA LEU A 107 15.86 -10.72 1.26
C LEU A 107 17.01 -9.97 1.95
N TYR A 108 17.50 -8.90 1.34
CA TYR A 108 18.60 -8.09 1.92
C TYR A 108 18.20 -7.45 3.26
N LEU A 109 16.96 -6.97 3.37
CA LEU A 109 16.47 -6.42 4.63
C LEU A 109 16.30 -7.49 5.70
N GLU A 110 15.81 -8.68 5.37
CA GLU A 110 15.71 -9.80 6.33
C GLU A 110 17.09 -10.22 6.84
N GLN A 111 18.07 -10.36 5.94
CA GLN A 111 19.46 -10.68 6.30
C GLN A 111 20.12 -9.60 7.17
N ALA A 112 19.76 -8.34 6.96
CA ALA A 112 20.26 -7.20 7.73
C ALA A 112 19.47 -6.93 9.03
N GLY A 113 18.47 -7.76 9.38
CA GLY A 113 17.61 -7.53 10.54
C GLY A 113 16.79 -6.24 10.43
N TYR A 114 16.38 -5.88 9.20
CA TYR A 114 15.71 -4.64 8.82
C TYR A 114 16.50 -3.35 9.17
N ASN A 115 17.83 -3.44 9.26
CA ASN A 115 18.70 -2.25 9.24
C ASN A 115 18.95 -1.84 7.79
N LEU A 116 18.45 -0.65 7.41
CA LEU A 116 18.51 -0.15 6.04
C LEU A 116 19.95 0.10 5.58
N GLU A 117 20.78 0.72 6.42
CA GLU A 117 22.17 1.06 6.07
C GLU A 117 22.97 -0.21 5.79
N ARG A 118 22.88 -1.19 6.70
CA ARG A 118 23.53 -2.49 6.53
C ARG A 118 23.06 -3.22 5.28
N ALA A 119 21.77 -3.16 4.95
CA ALA A 119 21.23 -3.78 3.75
C ALA A 119 21.77 -3.13 2.47
N VAL A 120 21.87 -1.79 2.45
CA VAL A 120 22.46 -1.03 1.34
C VAL A 120 23.94 -1.39 1.16
N ASP A 121 24.71 -1.40 2.26
CA ASP A 121 26.14 -1.72 2.22
C ASP A 121 26.40 -3.14 1.71
N SER A 122 25.60 -4.11 2.16
CA SER A 122 25.67 -5.49 1.67
C SER A 122 25.39 -5.56 0.17
N TYR A 123 24.31 -4.92 -0.31
CA TYR A 123 23.99 -4.93 -1.74
C TYR A 123 25.08 -4.26 -2.60
N VAL A 124 25.58 -3.10 -2.18
CA VAL A 124 26.64 -2.38 -2.91
C VAL A 124 27.95 -3.18 -2.91
N GLY A 125 28.26 -3.87 -1.81
CA GLY A 125 29.42 -4.75 -1.72
C GLY A 125 29.34 -5.92 -2.70
N ASP A 126 28.17 -6.55 -2.81
CA ASP A 126 27.95 -7.67 -3.74
C ASP A 126 28.05 -7.20 -5.20
N GLU A 127 27.42 -6.09 -5.57
CA GLU A 127 27.55 -5.49 -6.92
C GLU A 127 29.01 -5.16 -7.28
N ALA A 128 29.77 -4.59 -6.34
CA ALA A 128 31.18 -4.27 -6.55
C ALA A 128 32.02 -5.55 -6.76
N TRP A 129 31.74 -6.59 -5.98
CA TRP A 129 32.40 -7.89 -6.13
C TRP A 129 32.07 -8.53 -7.48
N GLU A 130 30.80 -8.56 -7.89
CA GLU A 130 30.35 -9.11 -9.17
C GLU A 130 31.02 -8.42 -10.35
N GLN A 131 31.11 -7.09 -10.32
CA GLN A 131 31.77 -6.31 -11.37
C GLN A 131 33.26 -6.62 -11.46
N ALA A 132 33.95 -6.71 -10.32
CA ALA A 132 35.37 -7.05 -10.29
C ALA A 132 35.64 -8.46 -10.84
N GLN A 133 34.77 -9.44 -10.55
CA GLN A 133 34.87 -10.79 -11.11
C GLN A 133 34.59 -10.81 -12.62
N ARG A 134 33.59 -10.05 -13.07
CA ARG A 134 33.29 -9.89 -14.50
C ARG A 134 34.49 -9.33 -15.26
N ASP A 135 35.16 -8.33 -14.70
CA ASP A 135 36.34 -7.72 -15.31
C ASP A 135 37.56 -8.64 -15.30
N LYS A 136 37.77 -9.43 -14.24
CA LYS A 136 38.78 -10.50 -14.22
C LYS A 136 38.51 -11.55 -15.30
N SER A 137 37.26 -11.98 -15.46
CA SER A 137 36.86 -12.93 -16.50
C SER A 137 37.13 -12.39 -17.91
N LYS A 138 36.79 -11.12 -18.17
CA LYS A 138 37.10 -10.45 -19.45
C LYS A 138 38.60 -10.37 -19.72
N LYS A 139 39.41 -9.97 -18.74
CA LYS A 139 40.88 -9.90 -18.88
C LYS A 139 41.48 -11.28 -19.16
N LYS A 140 40.98 -12.31 -18.48
CA LYS A 140 41.39 -13.70 -18.70
C LYS A 140 41.08 -14.14 -20.13
N SER A 141 39.85 -13.90 -20.62
CA SER A 141 39.47 -14.17 -22.01
C SER A 141 40.37 -13.44 -23.02
N TYR A 142 40.63 -12.14 -22.81
CA TYR A 142 41.49 -11.36 -23.71
C TYR A 142 42.94 -11.88 -23.77
N TRP A 143 43.50 -12.34 -22.65
CA TRP A 143 44.81 -13.01 -22.61
C TRP A 143 44.83 -14.34 -23.40
N PHE A 144 43.73 -15.10 -23.36
CA PHE A 144 43.63 -16.37 -24.12
C PHE A 144 43.46 -16.16 -25.63
N PHE A 145 42.83 -15.08 -26.08
CA PHE A 145 42.64 -14.78 -27.51
C PHE A 145 43.71 -13.84 -28.12
N GLY A 146 44.47 -13.11 -27.30
CA GLY A 146 45.50 -12.16 -27.74
C GLY A 146 46.92 -12.74 -27.82
N SER A 147 47.16 -13.95 -27.29
CA SER A 147 48.49 -14.58 -27.28
C SER A 147 48.81 -15.41 -28.52
N THR A 148 47.95 -15.38 -29.54
CA THR A 148 48.15 -16.10 -30.82
C THR A 148 48.38 -15.10 -31.95
N ARG A 149 49.59 -14.53 -32.00
CA ARG A 149 50.20 -14.00 -33.22
C ARG A 149 51.71 -14.11 -33.13
#